data_AF-A0A956QAN4-F1
#
_entry.id   AF-A0A956QAN4-F1
#
_cell.length_a   1.000
_cell.length_b   1.000
_cell.length_c   1.000
_cell.angle_alpha   90.00
_cell.angle_beta   90.00
_cell.angle_gamma   90.00
#
_symmetry.space_group_name_H-M   'P 1'
#
loop_
_entity.id
_entity.type
_entity.pdbx_description
1 polymer ?
#
loop_
_entity_poly.entity_id
_entity_poly.type
_entity_poly.pdbx_seq_one_letter_code
_entity_poly.pdbx_strand_id
1 'polypeptide(L)'
;MKRLLVALCLLWLVGCTESSGNLEVTSDSVAGASLFRVDVWAQEPGRDLVEGQTFSSDASMTFSDVPSGRWSVLVQAQDSAGTTLSHFRADVDISADRTTTLHAGPFRPGLPDSVSQTGFTVDSLGANDAATLVAFFPAPNNTDASIPGTLGVGDASANRGQLTRVGYDETTVAHRCLPADLMASEMMACNQAIARGQANLRSLPQRFEELAQGDTQDFFVVTSGQTVTCQKMLAEASTVHCVIFAEVVNGTPVLTATTAQSIADAFDSNNPFGTGGIYDRVHQVFGSEWSDSGGRDGDDKIILVYLSSSSIGGSGLFGFFRPSDELAATSVSNSNEGEILYLNADKATGDLFDALATLAHEFQHMCHYNQKVAQNGTFPSGAVADEFTFDEGLSVLSEQLNGFTLEAASGGNNFMFRAVQQFLADPDQPFFTFASRLRDYGAGYLLIRYLHDREGVAAVTAFATSTQSGRAGFTATTGIDFQEFFTDWCQTNLVNDLTGAPTALHYDSLSLTGSFTIRDLGNSTLPGLTIDTVKNPPLDEALSLSFGPWAPTYVRFEGGDGSSLNLQLTASTVELVSNLVVESPVGTYSSTQ
;
A
#
# COMPACT_ATOMS: atom_id res chain seq x y z
N MET A 1 -27.35 48.13 9.27
CA MET A 1 -27.15 49.18 8.26
C MET A 1 -25.72 49.68 8.34
N LYS A 2 -25.00 49.67 7.20
CA LYS A 2 -23.85 50.53 6.79
C LYS A 2 -22.64 50.62 7.75
N ARG A 3 -21.53 49.95 7.42
CA ARG A 3 -20.39 50.38 6.55
C ARG A 3 -19.33 51.25 7.28
N LEU A 4 -18.08 50.99 6.89
CA LEU A 4 -16.79 51.65 7.20
C LEU A 4 -16.13 51.23 8.53
N LEU A 5 -14.84 50.88 8.62
CA LEU A 5 -13.67 51.03 7.72
C LEU A 5 -12.51 50.22 8.35
N VAL A 6 -11.75 49.40 7.60
CA VAL A 6 -10.28 49.27 7.71
C VAL A 6 -9.75 48.76 6.36
N ALA A 7 -8.71 49.44 5.87
CA ALA A 7 -8.03 49.18 4.60
C ALA A 7 -6.63 48.58 4.82
N LEU A 8 -6.22 47.79 3.83
CA LEU A 8 -4.86 47.51 3.32
C LEU A 8 -3.85 46.75 4.21
N CYS A 9 -3.43 45.58 3.73
CA CYS A 9 -2.10 45.40 3.11
C CYS A 9 -2.05 44.11 2.28
N LEU A 10 -2.03 44.26 0.96
CA LEU A 10 -1.59 43.25 0.00
C LEU A 10 -0.06 43.16 0.06
N LEU A 11 0.48 41.96 0.19
CA LEU A 11 1.86 41.63 -0.19
C LEU A 11 1.85 40.28 -0.91
N TRP A 12 2.51 40.29 -2.06
CA TRP A 12 2.41 39.33 -3.15
C TRP A 12 3.00 37.97 -2.79
N LEU A 13 2.19 36.92 -2.93
CA LEU A 13 2.65 35.56 -3.26
C LEU A 13 2.78 35.50 -4.78
N VAL A 14 4.00 35.64 -5.30
CA VAL A 14 4.32 35.15 -6.65
C VAL A 14 4.50 33.64 -6.49
N GLY A 15 3.40 32.90 -6.59
CA GLY A 15 3.45 31.47 -6.82
C GLY A 15 4.08 31.21 -8.18
N CYS A 16 4.85 30.14 -8.31
CA CYS A 16 5.05 29.52 -9.62
C CYS A 16 3.66 29.02 -10.07
N THR A 17 2.93 29.86 -10.79
CA THR A 17 1.76 29.42 -11.55
C THR A 17 2.31 28.57 -12.68
N GLU A 18 2.01 27.28 -12.70
CA GLU A 18 2.13 26.51 -13.94
C GLU A 18 1.42 27.28 -15.03
N SER A 19 2.06 27.45 -16.18
CA SER A 19 1.47 28.22 -17.26
C SER A 19 0.20 27.52 -17.75
N SER A 20 -0.94 28.21 -17.77
CA SER A 20 -2.25 27.64 -18.11
C SER A 20 -2.82 28.26 -19.39
N GLY A 21 -3.72 27.54 -20.07
CA GLY A 21 -4.49 28.01 -21.23
C GLY A 21 -5.97 27.68 -21.07
N ASN A 22 -6.76 27.86 -22.13
CA ASN A 22 -8.17 27.49 -22.17
C ASN A 22 -8.40 26.35 -23.17
N LEU A 23 -9.40 25.50 -22.92
CA LEU A 23 -9.90 24.51 -23.86
C LEU A 23 -11.37 24.81 -24.20
N GLU A 24 -11.67 25.09 -25.45
CA GLU A 24 -13.03 25.25 -25.96
C GLU A 24 -13.44 23.99 -26.73
N VAL A 25 -14.48 23.30 -26.25
CA VAL A 25 -15.03 22.11 -26.89
C VAL A 25 -16.37 22.46 -27.52
N THR A 26 -16.43 22.33 -28.84
CA THR A 26 -17.66 22.44 -29.65
C THR A 26 -18.04 21.06 -30.16
N SER A 27 -19.31 20.81 -30.47
CA SER A 27 -19.79 19.49 -30.90
C SER A 27 -20.78 19.56 -32.06
N ASP A 28 -20.76 18.54 -32.91
CA ASP A 28 -21.85 18.28 -33.85
C ASP A 28 -23.15 17.95 -33.09
N SER A 29 -24.30 18.31 -33.67
CA SER A 29 -25.60 17.85 -33.15
C SER A 29 -25.78 16.34 -33.30
N VAL A 30 -26.23 15.67 -32.24
CA VAL A 30 -26.52 14.22 -32.22
C VAL A 30 -28.02 13.99 -32.08
N ALA A 31 -28.60 13.19 -32.98
CA ALA A 31 -30.03 12.89 -32.95
C ALA A 31 -30.43 12.16 -31.65
N GLY A 32 -31.40 12.71 -30.92
CA GLY A 32 -31.90 12.15 -29.65
C GLY A 32 -31.10 12.58 -28.41
N ALA A 33 -29.96 13.24 -28.57
CA ALA A 33 -29.20 13.77 -27.44
C ALA A 33 -29.87 15.02 -26.86
N SER A 34 -29.99 15.08 -25.54
CA SER A 34 -30.45 16.26 -24.79
C SER A 34 -29.37 16.87 -23.90
N LEU A 35 -28.22 16.21 -23.75
CA LEU A 35 -27.12 16.64 -22.89
C LEU A 35 -25.78 16.15 -23.43
N PHE A 36 -24.73 16.96 -23.29
CA PHE A 36 -23.36 16.54 -23.55
C PHE A 36 -22.57 16.54 -22.25
N ARG A 37 -21.89 15.41 -21.98
CA ARG A 37 -20.88 15.28 -20.92
C ARG A 37 -19.51 15.33 -21.56
N VAL A 38 -18.63 16.16 -21.00
CA VAL A 38 -17.22 16.23 -21.42
C VAL A 38 -16.35 15.80 -20.23
N ASP A 39 -15.39 14.91 -20.47
CA ASP A 39 -14.37 14.52 -19.50
C ASP A 39 -12.99 14.86 -20.08
N VAL A 40 -12.11 15.46 -19.28
CA VAL A 40 -10.77 15.90 -19.70
C VAL A 40 -9.74 15.42 -18.67
N TRP A 41 -8.67 14.76 -19.11
CA TRP A 41 -7.62 14.26 -18.19
C TRP A 41 -6.22 14.40 -18.78
N ALA A 42 -5.23 14.66 -17.91
CA ALA A 42 -3.84 14.82 -18.29
C ALA A 42 -3.21 13.48 -18.70
N GLN A 43 -2.25 13.51 -19.64
CA GLN A 43 -1.48 12.31 -20.04
C GLN A 43 -0.14 12.18 -19.31
N GLU A 44 0.26 13.17 -18.49
CA GLU A 44 1.54 13.19 -17.78
C GLU A 44 1.35 12.85 -16.28
N PRO A 45 2.23 12.02 -15.68
CA PRO A 45 2.19 11.72 -14.25
C PRO A 45 2.34 12.98 -13.39
N GLY A 46 1.59 13.07 -12.28
CA GLY A 46 1.72 14.15 -11.29
C GLY A 46 0.85 15.40 -11.53
N ARG A 47 -0.06 15.37 -12.49
CA ARG A 47 -1.11 16.40 -12.64
C ARG A 47 -2.43 15.82 -12.15
N ASP A 48 -2.93 16.36 -11.03
CA ASP A 48 -4.21 15.96 -10.47
C ASP A 48 -5.34 16.07 -11.50
N LEU A 49 -6.32 15.20 -11.33
CA LEU A 49 -7.61 15.17 -11.99
C LEU A 49 -8.15 16.60 -12.17
N VAL A 50 -8.21 17.12 -13.41
CA VAL A 50 -9.11 18.25 -13.65
C VAL A 50 -10.50 17.64 -13.63
N GLU A 51 -11.19 17.87 -12.52
CA GLU A 51 -12.60 17.55 -12.29
C GLU A 51 -13.44 18.28 -13.35
N GLY A 52 -13.52 17.67 -14.53
CA GLY A 52 -14.05 18.29 -15.73
C GLY A 52 -15.41 17.78 -16.13
N GLN A 53 -16.12 17.03 -15.29
CA GLN A 53 -17.50 16.60 -15.59
C GLN A 53 -18.40 17.82 -15.68
N THR A 54 -18.49 18.37 -16.88
CA THR A 54 -19.38 19.48 -17.15
C THR A 54 -20.44 18.98 -18.09
N PHE A 55 -21.67 19.25 -17.71
CA PHE A 55 -22.86 18.91 -18.47
C PHE A 55 -23.36 20.17 -19.15
N SER A 56 -23.56 20.12 -20.45
CA SER A 56 -24.13 21.24 -21.20
C SER A 56 -25.29 20.78 -22.06
N SER A 57 -26.38 21.53 -22.03
CA SER A 57 -27.44 21.46 -23.05
C SER A 57 -27.02 22.11 -24.36
N ASP A 58 -25.97 22.94 -24.31
CA ASP A 58 -25.42 23.64 -25.45
C ASP A 58 -24.28 22.81 -26.07
N ALA A 59 -24.19 22.82 -27.39
CA ALA A 59 -23.16 22.10 -28.14
C ALA A 59 -21.76 22.74 -28.05
N SER A 60 -21.53 23.64 -27.09
CA SER A 60 -20.26 24.33 -26.85
C SER A 60 -19.98 24.47 -25.34
N MET A 61 -18.70 24.40 -24.97
CA MET A 61 -18.21 24.44 -23.60
C MET A 61 -16.79 25.01 -23.55
N THR A 62 -16.46 25.74 -22.47
CA THR A 62 -15.11 26.28 -22.27
C THR A 62 -14.58 25.91 -20.88
N PHE A 63 -13.41 25.30 -20.85
CA PHE A 63 -12.60 25.06 -19.65
C PHE A 63 -11.52 26.14 -19.58
N SER A 64 -11.49 26.90 -18.48
CA SER A 64 -10.48 27.94 -18.24
C SER A 64 -9.36 27.43 -17.35
N ASP A 65 -8.19 28.06 -17.44
CA ASP A 65 -7.04 27.81 -16.56
C ASP A 65 -6.54 26.34 -16.57
N VAL A 66 -6.66 25.66 -17.71
CA VAL A 66 -6.17 24.29 -17.89
C VAL A 66 -4.64 24.31 -18.00
N PRO A 67 -3.89 23.56 -17.18
CA PRO A 67 -2.42 23.56 -17.22
C PRO A 67 -1.87 23.20 -18.61
N SER A 68 -0.84 23.90 -19.07
CA SER A 68 -0.23 23.65 -20.38
C SER A 68 0.41 22.26 -20.42
N GLY A 69 0.07 21.44 -21.41
CA GLY A 69 0.49 20.05 -21.50
C GLY A 69 -0.39 19.25 -22.46
N ARG A 70 -0.19 17.94 -22.50
CA ARG A 70 -0.98 17.03 -23.33
C ARG A 70 -2.16 16.43 -22.54
N TRP A 71 -3.34 16.48 -23.14
CA TRP A 71 -4.60 16.09 -22.52
C TRP A 71 -5.40 15.15 -23.41
N SER A 72 -6.17 14.27 -22.79
CA SER A 72 -7.19 13.46 -23.45
C SER A 72 -8.57 14.03 -23.16
N VAL A 73 -9.46 14.03 -24.16
CA VAL A 73 -10.83 14.52 -24.07
C VAL A 73 -11.80 13.43 -24.52
N LEU A 74 -12.83 13.15 -23.72
CA LEU A 74 -14.00 12.34 -24.07
C LEU A 74 -15.24 13.22 -24.08
N VAL A 75 -16.03 13.15 -25.16
CA VAL A 75 -17.33 13.82 -25.25
C VAL A 75 -18.40 12.75 -25.44
N GLN A 76 -19.42 12.74 -24.58
CA GLN A 76 -20.56 11.83 -24.61
C GLN A 76 -21.84 12.60 -24.91
N ALA A 77 -22.57 12.20 -25.94
CA ALA A 77 -23.92 12.70 -26.21
C ALA A 77 -24.94 11.79 -25.52
N GLN A 78 -25.75 12.34 -24.63
CA GLN A 78 -26.66 11.59 -23.74
C GLN A 78 -28.13 11.95 -23.97
N ASP A 79 -29.02 10.98 -23.77
CA ASP A 79 -30.47 11.20 -23.76
C ASP A 79 -30.96 11.81 -22.44
N SER A 80 -32.26 12.04 -22.31
CA SER A 80 -32.86 12.67 -21.13
C SER A 80 -32.83 11.80 -19.87
N ALA A 81 -32.47 10.52 -20.00
CA ALA A 81 -32.30 9.58 -18.90
C ALA A 81 -30.81 9.44 -18.48
N GLY A 82 -29.89 10.14 -19.15
CA GLY A 82 -28.45 10.06 -18.91
C GLY A 82 -27.75 8.92 -19.65
N THR A 83 -28.44 8.24 -20.58
CA THR A 83 -27.86 7.15 -21.37
C THR A 83 -26.99 7.72 -22.48
N THR A 84 -25.74 7.25 -22.62
CA THR A 84 -24.87 7.67 -23.73
C THR A 84 -25.33 7.06 -25.04
N LEU A 85 -25.74 7.91 -25.97
CA LEU A 85 -26.16 7.55 -27.33
C LEU A 85 -24.96 7.41 -28.26
N SER A 86 -23.95 8.26 -28.08
CA SER A 86 -22.72 8.27 -28.89
C SER A 86 -21.58 9.01 -28.17
N HIS A 87 -20.34 8.78 -28.61
CA HIS A 87 -19.14 9.39 -28.04
C HIS A 87 -18.13 9.88 -29.10
N PHE A 88 -17.22 10.75 -28.69
CA PHE A 88 -16.07 11.24 -29.46
C PHE A 88 -14.84 11.32 -28.53
N ARG A 89 -13.65 10.95 -29.03
CA ARG A 89 -12.39 11.04 -28.28
C ARG A 89 -11.32 11.74 -29.11
N ALA A 90 -10.53 12.59 -28.47
CA ALA A 90 -9.35 13.21 -29.06
C ALA A 90 -8.28 13.51 -28.00
N ASP A 91 -7.03 13.61 -28.45
CA ASP A 91 -5.95 14.19 -27.66
C ASP A 91 -5.75 15.65 -28.10
N VAL A 92 -5.44 16.53 -27.15
CA VAL A 92 -5.19 17.96 -27.39
C VAL A 92 -3.95 18.44 -26.63
N ASP A 93 -3.17 19.31 -27.27
CA ASP A 93 -2.03 19.99 -26.64
C ASP A 93 -2.44 21.41 -26.25
N ILE A 94 -2.48 21.70 -24.95
CA ILE A 94 -2.85 23.01 -24.43
C ILE A 94 -1.59 23.85 -24.24
N SER A 95 -1.57 24.99 -24.92
CA SER A 95 -0.49 25.98 -24.79
C SER A 95 -0.85 27.06 -23.76
N ALA A 96 0.16 27.53 -23.02
CA ALA A 96 0.05 28.67 -22.12
C ALA A 96 -0.58 29.91 -22.80
N ASP A 97 -1.44 30.61 -22.06
CA ASP A 97 -2.11 31.87 -22.42
C ASP A 97 -2.87 31.84 -23.76
N ARG A 98 -3.27 30.64 -24.22
CA ARG A 98 -4.01 30.44 -25.48
C ARG A 98 -5.29 29.64 -25.26
N THR A 99 -6.27 29.89 -26.12
CA THR A 99 -7.44 29.02 -26.26
C THR A 99 -7.17 27.96 -27.32
N THR A 100 -7.28 26.70 -26.92
CA THR A 100 -7.24 25.53 -27.80
C THR A 100 -8.68 25.13 -28.12
N THR A 101 -9.04 25.03 -29.39
CA THR A 101 -10.40 24.66 -29.79
C THR A 101 -10.43 23.21 -30.30
N LEU A 102 -11.32 22.41 -29.72
CA LEU A 102 -11.63 21.04 -30.14
C LEU A 102 -13.05 21.01 -30.71
N HIS A 103 -13.21 20.47 -31.92
CA HIS A 103 -14.52 20.16 -32.47
C HIS A 103 -14.76 18.65 -32.36
N ALA A 104 -15.75 18.26 -31.57
CA ALA A 104 -16.18 16.87 -31.38
C ALA A 104 -17.14 16.46 -32.50
N GLY A 105 -16.65 15.62 -33.41
CA GLY A 105 -17.42 15.13 -34.55
C GLY A 105 -16.53 14.48 -35.63
N PRO A 106 -17.02 13.46 -36.36
CA PRO A 106 -18.31 12.78 -36.17
C PRO A 106 -18.32 11.85 -34.93
N PHE A 107 -19.47 11.71 -34.28
CA PHE A 107 -19.66 10.85 -33.11
C PHE A 107 -19.85 9.37 -33.48
N ARG A 108 -19.33 8.47 -32.65
CA ARG A 108 -19.50 7.00 -32.75
C ARG A 108 -20.64 6.53 -31.84
N PRO A 109 -21.54 5.63 -32.26
CA PRO A 109 -22.63 5.14 -31.40
C PRO A 109 -22.12 4.53 -30.09
N GLY A 110 -22.86 4.68 -28.99
CA GLY A 110 -22.53 4.11 -27.68
C GLY A 110 -21.35 4.76 -26.95
N LEU A 111 -20.83 4.09 -25.92
CA LEU A 111 -19.57 4.39 -25.22
C LEU A 111 -18.35 3.84 -26.01
N PRO A 112 -17.10 4.22 -25.71
CA PRO A 112 -15.90 3.74 -26.42
C PRO A 112 -15.86 2.21 -26.59
N ASP A 113 -15.74 1.77 -27.86
CA ASP A 113 -15.86 0.37 -28.32
C ASP A 113 -14.69 -0.57 -27.95
N SER A 114 -14.19 -0.59 -26.72
CA SER A 114 -13.31 -1.70 -26.29
C SER A 114 -13.93 -2.38 -25.09
N VAL A 115 -14.58 -3.52 -25.30
CA VAL A 115 -14.94 -4.43 -24.22
C VAL A 115 -13.77 -5.41 -24.08
N SER A 116 -13.20 -5.53 -22.89
CA SER A 116 -12.24 -6.60 -22.63
C SER A 116 -13.02 -7.90 -22.51
N GLN A 117 -12.66 -8.89 -23.32
CA GLN A 117 -13.31 -10.19 -23.33
C GLN A 117 -12.26 -11.29 -23.36
N THR A 118 -12.33 -12.18 -22.36
CA THR A 118 -11.46 -13.35 -22.24
C THR A 118 -12.31 -14.60 -22.16
N GLY A 119 -12.00 -15.60 -22.98
CA GLY A 119 -12.68 -16.88 -23.00
C GLY A 119 -11.80 -17.99 -22.46
N PHE A 120 -12.38 -18.91 -21.68
CA PHE A 120 -11.72 -20.10 -21.18
C PHE A 120 -12.58 -21.34 -21.43
N THR A 121 -11.93 -22.48 -21.68
CA THR A 121 -12.63 -23.75 -21.91
C THR A 121 -11.94 -24.88 -21.16
N VAL A 122 -12.66 -25.55 -20.28
CA VAL A 122 -12.25 -26.83 -19.68
C VAL A 122 -13.02 -27.94 -20.38
N ASP A 123 -12.32 -28.85 -21.06
CA ASP A 123 -12.94 -29.89 -21.91
C ASP A 123 -13.93 -30.78 -21.14
N SER A 124 -13.66 -31.06 -19.87
CA SER A 124 -14.53 -31.84 -18.99
C SER A 124 -14.30 -31.43 -17.53
N LEU A 125 -15.38 -31.08 -16.82
CA LEU A 125 -15.35 -30.84 -15.37
C LEU A 125 -16.17 -31.94 -14.68
N GLY A 126 -15.51 -32.89 -14.04
CA GLY A 126 -16.14 -33.98 -13.32
C GLY A 126 -16.65 -33.58 -11.93
N ALA A 127 -17.34 -34.53 -11.28
CA ALA A 127 -17.97 -34.33 -9.98
C ALA A 127 -16.99 -34.02 -8.82
N ASN A 128 -15.71 -34.38 -9.01
CA ASN A 128 -14.63 -34.13 -8.06
C ASN A 128 -13.58 -33.16 -8.62
N ASP A 129 -13.86 -32.44 -9.70
CA ASP A 129 -12.95 -31.46 -10.28
C ASP A 129 -13.38 -30.04 -9.89
N ALA A 130 -12.45 -29.09 -9.97
CA ALA A 130 -12.72 -27.67 -9.81
C ALA A 130 -11.99 -26.84 -10.86
N ALA A 131 -12.52 -25.67 -11.18
CA ALA A 131 -11.81 -24.66 -11.94
C ALA A 131 -11.99 -23.31 -11.23
N THR A 132 -10.91 -22.57 -10.99
CA THR A 132 -10.95 -21.30 -10.28
C THR A 132 -10.48 -20.19 -11.21
N LEU A 133 -11.38 -19.27 -11.54
CA LEU A 133 -11.06 -18.03 -12.23
C LEU A 133 -10.44 -17.07 -11.22
N VAL A 134 -9.30 -16.50 -11.57
CA VAL A 134 -8.74 -15.31 -10.94
C VAL A 134 -8.73 -14.19 -11.97
N ALA A 135 -9.23 -13.01 -11.60
CA ALA A 135 -9.21 -11.85 -12.49
C ALA A 135 -9.03 -10.55 -11.72
N PHE A 136 -8.31 -9.60 -12.31
CA PHE A 136 -8.17 -8.24 -11.80
C PHE A 136 -7.99 -7.26 -12.96
N PHE A 137 -8.08 -5.97 -12.64
CA PHE A 137 -7.80 -4.91 -13.61
C PHE A 137 -6.55 -4.12 -13.14
N PRO A 138 -5.51 -4.01 -13.97
CA PRO A 138 -4.38 -3.11 -13.74
C PRO A 138 -4.80 -1.65 -13.93
N ALA A 139 -4.68 -0.85 -12.87
CA ALA A 139 -5.00 0.57 -12.90
C ALA A 139 -3.74 1.44 -12.80
N PRO A 140 -3.63 2.54 -13.58
CA PRO A 140 -2.55 3.50 -13.38
C PRO A 140 -2.69 4.22 -12.03
N ASN A 141 -3.91 4.49 -11.58
CA ASN A 141 -4.19 5.16 -10.31
C ASN A 141 -4.87 4.20 -9.32
N ASN A 142 -4.50 4.32 -8.05
CA ASN A 142 -5.02 3.45 -6.98
C ASN A 142 -6.45 3.81 -6.55
N THR A 143 -6.92 5.02 -6.91
CA THR A 143 -8.23 5.55 -6.53
C THR A 143 -9.27 5.39 -7.64
N ASP A 144 -8.96 4.67 -8.71
CA ASP A 144 -9.91 4.43 -9.79
C ASP A 144 -11.15 3.68 -9.26
N ALA A 145 -12.33 4.04 -9.76
CA ALA A 145 -13.57 3.39 -9.38
C ALA A 145 -13.58 1.93 -9.82
N SER A 146 -14.30 1.08 -9.07
CA SER A 146 -14.49 -0.31 -9.49
C SER A 146 -15.26 -0.38 -10.82
N ILE A 147 -14.89 -1.34 -11.66
CA ILE A 147 -15.50 -1.55 -12.97
C ILE A 147 -16.46 -2.74 -12.93
N PRO A 148 -17.65 -2.63 -13.52
CA PRO A 148 -18.57 -3.75 -13.62
C PRO A 148 -18.08 -4.76 -14.65
N GLY A 149 -18.27 -6.04 -14.34
CA GLY A 149 -17.99 -7.16 -15.22
C GLY A 149 -19.13 -8.16 -15.26
N THR A 150 -19.10 -9.03 -16.28
CA THR A 150 -20.05 -10.11 -16.49
C THR A 150 -19.29 -11.37 -16.86
N LEU A 151 -19.54 -12.46 -16.14
CA LEU A 151 -18.95 -13.78 -16.40
C LEU A 151 -20.04 -14.74 -16.87
N GLY A 152 -20.06 -15.03 -18.18
CA GLY A 152 -20.88 -16.08 -18.76
C GLY A 152 -20.31 -17.46 -18.45
N VAL A 153 -21.17 -18.43 -18.12
CA VAL A 153 -20.78 -19.78 -17.67
C VAL A 153 -21.65 -20.83 -18.38
N GLY A 154 -21.24 -21.36 -19.55
CA GLY A 154 -21.97 -22.38 -20.32
C GLY A 154 -22.75 -21.88 -21.54
N ASP A 155 -23.46 -22.81 -22.22
CA ASP A 155 -24.44 -22.55 -23.29
C ASP A 155 -25.86 -22.58 -22.68
N ALA A 156 -26.48 -21.41 -22.49
CA ALA A 156 -27.64 -21.17 -21.62
C ALA A 156 -28.87 -22.12 -21.76
N SER A 157 -29.36 -22.71 -20.66
CA SER A 157 -30.80 -22.95 -20.34
C SER A 157 -31.13 -23.46 -18.90
N ALA A 158 -31.59 -22.53 -18.04
CA ALA A 158 -32.25 -22.53 -16.71
C ALA A 158 -31.86 -23.42 -15.47
N ASN A 159 -31.23 -22.78 -14.46
CA ASN A 159 -31.35 -22.87 -12.99
C ASN A 159 -30.50 -21.79 -12.28
N ARG A 160 -31.01 -21.25 -11.16
CA ARG A 160 -30.39 -20.16 -10.38
C ARG A 160 -29.38 -20.67 -9.36
N GLY A 161 -28.11 -20.30 -9.51
CA GLY A 161 -27.08 -20.41 -8.48
C GLY A 161 -26.86 -19.07 -7.77
N GLN A 162 -26.62 -19.09 -6.46
CA GLN A 162 -26.28 -17.92 -5.67
C GLN A 162 -24.79 -18.00 -5.32
N LEU A 163 -24.02 -16.92 -5.56
CA LEU A 163 -22.66 -16.81 -5.01
C LEU A 163 -22.77 -16.84 -3.49
N THR A 164 -22.12 -17.81 -2.86
CA THR A 164 -22.06 -17.90 -1.40
C THR A 164 -20.69 -17.46 -0.92
N ARG A 165 -20.65 -16.27 -0.31
CA ARG A 165 -19.50 -15.79 0.45
C ARG A 165 -19.78 -15.93 1.94
N VAL A 166 -18.83 -16.47 2.70
CA VAL A 166 -18.89 -16.40 4.16
C VAL A 166 -18.43 -14.99 4.56
N GLY A 167 -19.32 -14.21 5.17
CA GLY A 167 -18.98 -12.87 5.64
C GLY A 167 -17.93 -12.91 6.76
N TYR A 168 -17.01 -11.96 6.72
CA TYR A 168 -15.97 -11.76 7.73
C TYR A 168 -16.33 -10.55 8.63
N ASP A 169 -16.04 -10.66 9.93
CA ASP A 169 -16.26 -9.61 10.93
C ASP A 169 -14.90 -9.05 11.40
N GLU A 170 -14.58 -7.83 11.00
CA GLU A 170 -13.37 -7.10 11.41
C GLU A 170 -13.49 -6.64 12.87
N THR A 171 -13.04 -7.45 13.83
CA THR A 171 -13.16 -7.12 15.27
C THR A 171 -11.85 -6.73 15.96
N THR A 172 -10.75 -6.52 15.25
CA THR A 172 -9.49 -6.06 15.88
C THR A 172 -8.73 -5.05 15.05
N VAL A 173 -8.55 -3.87 15.63
CA VAL A 173 -7.66 -2.82 15.13
C VAL A 173 -6.40 -2.86 16.00
N ALA A 174 -5.44 -3.68 15.60
CA ALA A 174 -4.07 -3.61 16.10
C ALA A 174 -3.22 -3.06 14.95
N HIS A 175 -2.60 -1.91 15.17
CA HIS A 175 -1.71 -1.25 14.22
C HIS A 175 -0.27 -1.54 14.63
N ARG A 176 0.55 -1.97 13.67
CA ARG A 176 1.97 -2.16 13.96
C ARG A 176 2.71 -0.83 14.04
N CYS A 177 2.38 0.09 13.13
CA CYS A 177 3.00 1.38 12.89
C CYS A 177 1.96 2.54 12.88
N LEU A 178 2.37 3.74 12.46
CA LEU A 178 1.51 4.92 12.31
C LEU A 178 0.26 4.65 11.46
N PRO A 179 -0.92 5.16 11.88
CA PRO A 179 -2.09 5.19 11.01
C PRO A 179 -1.82 5.91 9.68
N ALA A 180 -2.37 5.40 8.58
CA ALA A 180 -2.08 5.86 7.22
C ALA A 180 -2.43 7.33 6.98
N ASP A 181 -3.50 7.85 7.61
CA ASP A 181 -3.89 9.26 7.54
C ASP A 181 -2.86 10.17 8.21
N LEU A 182 -2.35 9.75 9.38
CA LEU A 182 -1.31 10.49 10.07
C LEU A 182 0.02 10.41 9.32
N MET A 183 0.39 9.25 8.81
CA MET A 183 1.60 9.07 7.99
C MET A 183 1.54 9.91 6.70
N ALA A 184 0.39 9.95 6.01
CA ALA A 184 0.19 10.81 4.85
C ALA A 184 0.37 12.30 5.20
N SER A 185 -0.11 12.73 6.38
CA SER A 185 0.07 14.11 6.85
C SER A 185 1.53 14.45 7.14
N GLU A 186 2.28 13.52 7.75
CA GLU A 186 3.72 13.66 8.04
C GLU A 186 4.54 13.71 6.74
N MET A 187 4.24 12.82 5.80
CA MET A 187 4.87 12.83 4.47
C MET A 187 4.57 14.10 3.68
N MET A 188 3.34 14.63 3.78
CA MET A 188 3.00 15.91 3.17
C MET A 188 3.82 17.06 3.77
N ALA A 189 3.99 17.11 5.09
CA ALA A 189 4.84 18.10 5.74
C ALA A 189 6.30 18.01 5.25
N CYS A 190 6.82 16.79 5.11
CA CYS A 190 8.14 16.53 4.55
C CYS A 190 8.26 17.05 3.11
N ASN A 191 7.33 16.67 2.24
CA ASN A 191 7.34 17.11 0.83
C ASN A 191 7.30 18.64 0.71
N GLN A 192 6.53 19.32 1.56
CA GLN A 192 6.50 20.79 1.59
C GLN A 192 7.84 21.39 2.06
N ALA A 193 8.53 20.77 3.01
CA ALA A 193 9.85 21.20 3.45
C ALA A 193 10.90 21.00 2.33
N ILE A 194 10.86 19.86 1.64
CA ILE A 194 11.74 19.55 0.50
C ILE A 194 11.52 20.56 -0.62
N ALA A 195 10.26 20.79 -1.03
CA ALA A 195 9.90 21.72 -2.10
C ALA A 195 10.35 23.18 -1.81
N ARG A 196 10.41 23.57 -0.54
CA ARG A 196 10.90 24.89 -0.11
C ARG A 196 12.42 24.97 0.04
N GLY A 197 13.16 23.88 -0.17
CA GLY A 197 14.59 23.80 0.10
C GLY A 197 14.92 23.94 1.60
N GLN A 198 13.99 23.50 2.45
CA GLN A 198 14.07 23.64 3.90
C GLN A 198 14.34 22.32 4.64
N ALA A 199 14.37 21.19 3.93
CA ALA A 199 14.56 19.87 4.53
C ALA A 199 15.96 19.65 5.12
N ASN A 200 17.00 20.13 4.41
CA ASN A 200 18.41 19.97 4.83
C ASN A 200 18.95 21.16 5.65
N LEU A 201 18.07 22.03 6.16
CA LEU A 201 18.51 23.16 6.99
C LEU A 201 19.18 22.64 8.25
N ARG A 202 20.43 23.07 8.47
CA ARG A 202 21.17 22.77 9.69
C ARG A 202 20.70 23.71 10.81
N SER A 203 19.85 23.20 11.67
CA SER A 203 19.87 23.55 13.09
C SER A 203 20.60 22.39 13.76
N LEU A 204 21.68 22.66 14.48
CA LEU A 204 22.36 21.64 15.28
C LEU A 204 22.00 21.84 16.76
N PRO A 205 20.86 21.30 17.24
CA PRO A 205 20.67 21.04 18.66
C PRO A 205 20.43 19.54 18.97
N GLN A 206 20.74 19.22 20.24
CA GLN A 206 20.62 17.95 20.98
C GLN A 206 21.34 16.72 20.41
N ARG A 207 22.53 16.46 20.96
CA ARG A 207 23.26 15.19 20.85
C ARG A 207 22.78 14.28 21.98
N PHE A 208 21.85 13.38 21.67
CA PHE A 208 21.24 12.43 22.60
C PHE A 208 22.28 11.47 23.20
N GLU A 209 23.34 11.15 22.45
CA GLU A 209 24.50 10.38 22.93
C GLU A 209 25.25 11.08 24.08
N GLU A 210 25.34 12.40 24.06
CA GLU A 210 26.10 13.17 25.06
C GLU A 210 25.39 13.24 26.42
N LEU A 211 24.09 12.94 26.48
CA LEU A 211 23.35 12.86 27.73
C LEU A 211 23.86 11.70 28.59
N ALA A 212 23.97 11.94 29.90
CA ALA A 212 24.36 10.90 30.85
C ALA A 212 23.18 9.94 31.10
N GLN A 213 23.49 8.71 31.53
CA GLN A 213 22.45 7.80 32.02
C GLN A 213 21.68 8.46 33.17
N GLY A 214 20.34 8.46 33.07
CA GLY A 214 19.46 9.11 34.05
C GLY A 214 19.09 10.56 33.71
N ASP A 215 19.77 11.19 32.74
CA ASP A 215 19.34 12.49 32.23
C ASP A 215 18.01 12.36 31.50
N THR A 216 17.24 13.45 31.48
CA THR A 216 15.91 13.50 30.87
C THR A 216 15.89 14.36 29.63
N GLN A 217 15.07 13.96 28.67
CA GLN A 217 14.80 14.63 27.41
C GLN A 217 13.30 14.68 27.16
N ASP A 218 12.80 15.80 26.64
CA ASP A 218 11.40 15.93 26.23
C ASP A 218 11.25 15.56 24.74
N PHE A 219 10.25 14.75 24.42
CA PHE A 219 9.91 14.36 23.04
C PHE A 219 8.47 14.74 22.72
N PHE A 220 8.22 15.36 21.58
CA PHE A 220 6.88 15.50 21.03
C PHE A 220 6.40 14.19 20.39
N VAL A 221 5.22 13.71 20.77
CA VAL A 221 4.63 12.46 20.28
C VAL A 221 3.43 12.80 19.40
N VAL A 222 3.57 12.57 18.09
CA VAL A 222 2.58 13.00 17.08
C VAL A 222 1.20 12.38 17.26
N THR A 223 1.15 11.12 17.67
CA THR A 223 -0.09 10.33 17.78
C THR A 223 -1.00 10.80 18.92
N SER A 224 -0.43 11.33 20.00
CA SER A 224 -1.17 11.89 21.14
C SER A 224 -1.17 13.41 21.17
N GLY A 225 -0.29 14.05 20.38
CA GLY A 225 -0.04 15.49 20.41
C GLY A 225 0.60 15.97 21.71
N GLN A 226 1.16 15.06 22.52
CA GLN A 226 1.74 15.36 23.83
C GLN A 226 3.24 15.54 23.73
N THR A 227 3.80 16.37 24.61
CA THR A 227 5.23 16.34 24.90
C THR A 227 5.43 15.52 26.17
N VAL A 228 6.30 14.52 26.09
CA VAL A 228 6.58 13.58 27.18
C VAL A 228 8.03 13.66 27.60
N THR A 229 8.27 13.61 28.91
CA THR A 229 9.63 13.56 29.47
C THR A 229 10.09 12.11 29.56
N CYS A 230 11.20 11.80 28.89
CA CYS A 230 11.81 10.49 28.88
C CYS A 230 13.20 10.52 29.52
N GLN A 231 13.58 9.44 30.20
CA GLN A 231 14.89 9.28 30.83
C GLN A 231 15.79 8.41 29.96
N LYS A 232 17.06 8.79 29.77
CA LYS A 232 18.08 7.94 29.14
C LYS A 232 18.39 6.74 30.04
N MET A 233 18.18 5.54 29.52
CA MET A 233 18.15 4.32 30.32
C MET A 233 19.52 3.70 30.56
N LEU A 234 20.42 3.83 29.58
CA LEU A 234 21.74 3.18 29.56
C LEU A 234 22.85 4.22 29.38
N ALA A 235 24.04 3.90 29.89
CA ALA A 235 25.23 4.67 29.62
C ALA A 235 25.71 4.44 28.18
N GLU A 236 26.37 5.44 27.60
CA GLU A 236 26.82 5.42 26.22
C GLU A 236 27.70 4.21 25.86
N ALA A 237 28.57 3.80 26.78
CA ALA A 237 29.47 2.65 26.60
C ALA A 237 28.76 1.28 26.68
N SER A 238 27.46 1.24 27.00
CA SER A 238 26.68 0.01 27.12
C SER A 238 25.94 -0.38 25.83
N THR A 239 25.99 0.44 24.79
CA THR A 239 25.30 0.22 23.52
C THR A 239 26.23 0.51 22.34
N VAL A 240 25.91 -0.03 21.15
CA VAL A 240 26.69 0.15 19.92
C VAL A 240 25.93 0.96 18.88
N HIS A 241 24.65 0.67 18.64
CA HIS A 241 23.88 1.26 17.54
C HIS A 241 22.66 2.08 17.99
N CYS A 242 22.34 2.08 19.28
CA CYS A 242 21.15 2.80 19.78
C CYS A 242 21.37 3.57 21.09
N VAL A 243 20.62 4.66 21.26
CA VAL A 243 20.35 5.31 22.54
C VAL A 243 18.92 5.00 22.96
N ILE A 244 18.71 4.55 24.21
CA ILE A 244 17.37 4.17 24.69
C ILE A 244 16.86 5.18 25.71
N PHE A 245 15.71 5.77 25.41
CA PHE A 245 14.90 6.59 26.31
C PHE A 245 13.63 5.85 26.72
N ALA A 246 13.18 6.06 27.95
CA ALA A 246 11.88 5.58 28.41
C ALA A 246 11.11 6.71 29.09
N GLU A 247 9.83 6.88 28.71
CA GLU A 247 8.91 7.83 29.35
C GLU A 247 8.90 7.68 30.88
N VAL A 248 8.92 8.80 31.59
CA VAL A 248 8.83 8.83 33.05
C VAL A 248 7.39 9.08 33.48
N VAL A 249 6.71 8.02 33.92
CA VAL A 249 5.33 8.09 34.42
C VAL A 249 5.33 8.06 35.95
N ASN A 250 4.77 9.08 36.59
CA ASN A 250 4.74 9.21 38.06
C ASN A 250 6.13 9.07 38.71
N GLY A 251 7.17 9.61 38.05
CA GLY A 251 8.55 9.56 38.54
C GLY A 251 9.27 8.23 38.32
N THR A 252 8.68 7.29 37.57
CA THR A 252 9.29 6.00 37.25
C THR A 252 9.36 5.79 35.73
N PRO A 253 10.52 5.42 35.17
CA PRO A 253 10.61 5.07 33.75
C PRO A 253 9.74 3.85 33.41
N VAL A 254 9.11 3.86 32.24
CA VAL A 254 8.26 2.75 31.74
C VAL A 254 9.05 1.48 31.40
N LEU A 255 10.37 1.59 31.30
CA LEU A 255 11.29 0.45 31.18
C LEU A 255 12.21 0.36 32.40
N THR A 256 12.61 -0.87 32.73
CA THR A 256 13.75 -1.08 33.64
C THR A 256 15.07 -1.02 32.87
N ALA A 257 16.17 -0.67 33.55
CA ALA A 257 17.50 -0.69 32.94
C ALA A 257 17.89 -2.10 32.40
N THR A 258 17.45 -3.17 33.07
CA THR A 258 17.67 -4.55 32.61
C THR A 258 16.93 -4.85 31.31
N THR A 259 15.67 -4.43 31.22
CA THR A 259 14.88 -4.57 29.99
C THR A 259 15.51 -3.76 28.85
N ALA A 260 15.89 -2.51 29.12
CA ALA A 260 16.58 -1.66 28.14
C ALA A 260 17.89 -2.30 27.66
N GLN A 261 18.71 -2.86 28.55
CA GLN A 261 19.94 -3.56 28.15
C GLN A 261 19.63 -4.78 27.27
N SER A 262 18.59 -5.56 27.58
CA SER A 262 18.21 -6.72 26.77
C SER A 262 17.75 -6.31 25.37
N ILE A 263 17.07 -5.17 25.25
CA ILE A 263 16.69 -4.58 23.96
C ILE A 263 17.93 -4.12 23.19
N ALA A 264 18.85 -3.38 23.83
CA ALA A 264 20.09 -2.93 23.22
C ALA A 264 20.93 -4.10 22.73
N ASP A 265 21.12 -5.14 23.57
CA ASP A 265 21.88 -6.33 23.19
C ASP A 265 21.26 -7.03 21.97
N ALA A 266 19.93 -7.14 21.92
CA ALA A 266 19.21 -7.75 20.80
C ALA A 266 19.30 -6.92 19.51
N PHE A 267 19.24 -5.59 19.63
CA PHE A 267 19.39 -4.69 18.51
C PHE A 267 20.83 -4.71 17.97
N ASP A 268 21.81 -4.62 18.87
CA ASP A 268 23.22 -4.46 18.53
C ASP A 268 23.87 -5.75 18.02
N SER A 269 23.59 -6.91 18.64
CA SER A 269 24.43 -8.09 18.35
C SER A 269 23.82 -9.47 18.61
N ASN A 270 22.81 -9.58 19.47
CA ASN A 270 22.33 -10.86 19.99
C ASN A 270 20.81 -10.92 20.11
N ASN A 271 20.12 -10.89 18.96
CA ASN A 271 18.68 -11.11 18.90
C ASN A 271 18.35 -12.56 19.33
N PRO A 272 17.60 -12.77 20.42
CA PRO A 272 17.31 -14.11 20.94
C PRO A 272 16.38 -14.95 20.03
N PHE A 273 15.77 -14.35 19.01
CA PHE A 273 14.85 -15.02 18.08
C PHE A 273 15.45 -15.25 16.69
N GLY A 274 16.61 -14.67 16.41
CA GLY A 274 17.26 -14.72 15.11
C GLY A 274 18.75 -15.03 15.21
N THR A 275 19.49 -14.68 14.16
CA THR A 275 20.95 -14.78 14.12
C THR A 275 21.56 -13.38 14.02
N GLY A 276 22.41 -13.01 14.98
CA GLY A 276 23.05 -11.68 15.02
C GLY A 276 22.16 -10.59 15.62
N GLY A 277 22.54 -9.33 15.42
CA GLY A 277 21.76 -8.16 15.84
C GLY A 277 20.71 -7.77 14.81
N ILE A 278 19.63 -7.13 15.27
CA ILE A 278 18.59 -6.57 14.39
C ILE A 278 19.17 -5.47 13.48
N TYR A 279 20.06 -4.63 14.02
CA TYR A 279 20.66 -3.52 13.28
C TYR A 279 21.34 -4.00 11.99
N ASP A 280 22.32 -4.90 12.12
CA ASP A 280 23.08 -5.46 11.00
C ASP A 280 22.18 -6.17 9.99
N ARG A 281 21.15 -6.88 10.47
CA ARG A 281 20.27 -7.66 9.60
C ARG A 281 19.35 -6.78 8.77
N VAL A 282 18.79 -5.73 9.36
CA VAL A 282 17.98 -4.73 8.64
C VAL A 282 18.88 -3.98 7.66
N HIS A 283 20.05 -3.51 8.09
CA HIS A 283 21.03 -2.84 7.24
C HIS A 283 21.39 -3.63 6.00
N GLN A 284 21.69 -4.91 6.19
CA GLN A 284 22.10 -5.82 5.12
C GLN A 284 21.05 -5.94 4.02
N VAL A 285 19.76 -5.90 4.37
CA VAL A 285 18.67 -6.20 3.44
C VAL A 285 18.02 -4.93 2.89
N PHE A 286 17.83 -3.91 3.72
CA PHE A 286 16.99 -2.75 3.41
C PHE A 286 17.76 -1.44 3.28
N GLY A 287 19.08 -1.46 3.47
CA GLY A 287 19.92 -0.26 3.46
C GLY A 287 20.00 0.37 4.85
N SER A 288 20.56 1.57 4.94
CA SER A 288 20.80 2.26 6.22
C SER A 288 19.81 3.38 6.47
N GLU A 289 19.62 3.75 7.73
CA GLU A 289 19.16 5.08 8.15
C GLU A 289 20.09 6.18 7.62
N TRP A 290 19.64 7.44 7.77
CA TRP A 290 20.51 8.58 7.57
C TRP A 290 21.59 8.60 8.66
N SER A 291 22.82 8.29 8.27
CA SER A 291 24.00 8.28 9.16
C SER A 291 25.15 9.18 8.69
N ASP A 292 25.11 9.70 7.45
CA ASP A 292 26.16 10.60 6.95
C ASP A 292 26.27 11.86 7.81
N SER A 293 27.48 12.11 8.32
CA SER A 293 27.79 13.19 9.27
C SER A 293 27.05 13.09 10.62
N GLY A 294 26.65 11.89 11.03
CA GLY A 294 25.90 11.63 12.25
C GLY A 294 24.40 11.90 12.11
N GLY A 295 23.82 11.66 10.93
CA GLY A 295 22.38 11.86 10.75
C GLY A 295 21.93 13.31 10.92
N ARG A 296 20.72 13.46 11.48
CA ARG A 296 20.06 14.75 11.70
C ARG A 296 20.61 15.48 12.92
N ASP A 297 20.86 14.76 14.00
CA ASP A 297 21.27 15.29 15.32
C ASP A 297 22.80 15.35 15.51
N GLY A 298 23.57 14.69 14.63
CA GLY A 298 25.02 14.56 14.72
C GLY A 298 25.47 13.40 15.61
N ASP A 299 24.60 12.44 15.92
CA ASP A 299 24.88 11.20 16.64
C ASP A 299 25.09 10.03 15.67
N ASP A 300 25.90 9.05 16.07
CA ASP A 300 26.17 7.84 15.26
C ASP A 300 25.11 6.76 15.51
N LYS A 301 24.32 6.89 16.59
CA LYS A 301 23.31 5.94 17.06
C LYS A 301 21.90 6.45 16.84
N ILE A 302 21.00 5.55 16.46
CA ILE A 302 19.57 5.86 16.40
C ILE A 302 18.95 5.95 17.80
N ILE A 303 17.81 6.61 17.91
CA ILE A 303 17.15 6.87 19.18
C ILE A 303 15.91 5.99 19.33
N LEU A 304 15.85 5.17 20.38
CA LEU A 304 14.70 4.36 20.72
C LEU A 304 13.95 5.00 21.89
N VAL A 305 12.73 5.49 21.65
CA VAL A 305 11.87 6.12 22.66
C VAL A 305 10.75 5.18 23.04
N TYR A 306 10.83 4.60 24.23
CA TYR A 306 9.78 3.75 24.78
C TYR A 306 8.74 4.58 25.54
N LEU A 307 7.48 4.45 25.12
CA LEU A 307 6.34 5.21 25.60
C LEU A 307 5.31 4.30 26.27
N SER A 308 4.61 4.82 27.26
CA SER A 308 3.40 4.18 27.80
C SER A 308 2.30 4.10 26.74
N SER A 309 1.38 3.14 26.90
CA SER A 309 0.22 3.03 26.01
C SER A 309 -0.64 4.30 25.99
N SER A 310 -0.72 5.06 27.08
CA SER A 310 -1.45 6.34 27.10
C SER A 310 -0.80 7.41 26.21
N SER A 311 0.52 7.44 26.16
CA SER A 311 1.27 8.50 25.48
C SER A 311 1.53 8.16 24.02
N ILE A 312 1.71 6.88 23.68
CA ILE A 312 1.91 6.46 22.28
C ILE A 312 0.61 6.47 21.46
N GLY A 313 -0.56 6.40 22.09
CA GLY A 313 -1.85 6.40 21.36
C GLY A 313 -2.67 5.11 21.50
N GLY A 314 -2.34 4.25 22.47
CA GLY A 314 -3.11 3.06 22.86
C GLY A 314 -2.29 1.77 22.84
N SER A 315 -2.81 0.72 23.46
CA SER A 315 -2.18 -0.63 23.46
C SER A 315 -2.22 -1.34 22.10
N GLY A 316 -3.06 -0.83 21.20
CA GLY A 316 -3.20 -1.30 19.82
C GLY A 316 -2.13 -0.77 18.88
N LEU A 317 -1.37 0.28 19.24
CA LEU A 317 -0.25 0.80 18.46
C LEU A 317 1.07 0.29 19.05
N PHE A 318 1.86 -0.42 18.25
CA PHE A 318 3.03 -1.14 18.76
C PHE A 318 4.30 -0.29 18.67
N GLY A 319 4.47 0.45 17.59
CA GLY A 319 5.56 1.41 17.40
C GLY A 319 5.27 2.36 16.27
N PHE A 320 6.21 3.25 15.97
CA PHE A 320 6.28 3.99 14.72
C PHE A 320 7.63 4.68 14.49
N PHE A 321 8.05 4.77 13.24
CA PHE A 321 8.98 5.79 12.74
C PHE A 321 8.24 7.07 12.33
N ARG A 322 8.84 8.26 12.59
CA ARG A 322 8.27 9.55 12.20
C ARG A 322 9.23 10.31 11.26
N PRO A 323 8.94 10.37 9.95
CA PRO A 323 9.78 11.07 8.97
C PRO A 323 10.11 12.54 9.30
N SER A 324 9.14 13.27 9.88
CA SER A 324 9.32 14.69 10.16
C SER A 324 10.37 14.97 11.25
N ASP A 325 10.74 13.98 12.06
CA ASP A 325 11.79 14.15 13.07
C ASP A 325 13.19 14.25 12.43
N GLU A 326 13.38 13.77 11.19
CA GLU A 326 14.61 13.99 10.43
C GLU A 326 14.67 15.39 9.78
N LEU A 327 13.69 16.26 10.05
CA LEU A 327 13.67 17.64 9.54
C LEU A 327 13.99 18.65 10.63
N ALA A 328 14.42 19.84 10.22
CA ALA A 328 14.68 20.91 11.16
C ALA A 328 13.44 21.38 11.91
N ALA A 329 13.58 21.69 13.20
CA ALA A 329 12.52 22.32 13.98
C ALA A 329 12.12 23.69 13.40
N THR A 330 13.01 24.35 12.66
CA THR A 330 12.70 25.57 11.91
C THR A 330 11.79 25.33 10.69
N SER A 331 11.75 24.10 10.19
CA SER A 331 10.96 23.67 9.03
C SER A 331 9.64 23.01 9.47
N VAL A 332 9.71 22.18 10.52
CA VAL A 332 8.59 21.51 11.16
C VAL A 332 8.69 21.74 12.67
N SER A 333 7.87 22.64 13.21
CA SER A 333 8.04 23.19 14.58
C SER A 333 7.99 22.19 15.73
N ASN A 334 7.45 21.00 15.48
CA ASN A 334 7.34 19.90 16.44
C ASN A 334 8.23 18.71 16.08
N SER A 335 9.20 18.89 15.18
CA SER A 335 10.26 17.91 14.96
C SER A 335 11.11 17.76 16.22
N ASN A 336 11.42 16.52 16.58
CA ASN A 336 12.39 16.21 17.63
C ASN A 336 13.84 16.18 17.11
N GLU A 337 14.07 16.46 15.82
CA GLU A 337 15.38 16.62 15.18
C GLU A 337 16.34 15.43 15.37
N GLY A 338 15.92 14.19 15.09
CA GLY A 338 16.78 13.00 15.15
C GLY A 338 16.18 11.76 14.48
N GLU A 339 17.01 10.74 14.29
CA GLU A 339 16.62 9.42 13.79
C GLU A 339 15.94 8.60 14.91
N ILE A 340 14.64 8.88 15.12
CA ILE A 340 13.90 8.36 16.29
C ILE A 340 12.87 7.28 15.91
N LEU A 341 12.86 6.19 16.67
CA LEU A 341 11.81 5.17 16.70
C LEU A 341 11.03 5.25 18.01
N TYR A 342 9.71 5.35 17.91
CA TYR A 342 8.80 5.35 19.06
C TYR A 342 8.22 3.97 19.25
N LEU A 343 8.30 3.42 20.46
CA LEU A 343 7.95 2.02 20.73
C LEU A 343 7.05 1.92 21.96
N ASN A 344 6.07 1.03 21.93
CA ASN A 344 5.15 0.81 23.03
C ASN A 344 5.81 -0.05 24.12
N ALA A 345 6.05 0.55 25.29
CA ALA A 345 6.68 -0.12 26.43
C ALA A 345 5.88 -1.32 26.94
N ASP A 346 4.56 -1.35 26.75
CA ASP A 346 3.71 -2.47 27.16
C ASP A 346 4.08 -3.76 26.41
N LYS A 347 4.66 -3.66 25.20
CA LYS A 347 5.14 -4.79 24.39
C LYS A 347 6.48 -5.35 24.85
N ALA A 348 7.19 -4.62 25.72
CA ALA A 348 8.45 -5.04 26.32
C ALA A 348 8.24 -5.68 27.71
N THR A 349 7.00 -6.04 28.07
CA THR A 349 6.68 -6.70 29.34
C THR A 349 6.71 -8.22 29.20
N GLY A 350 7.52 -8.90 30.03
CA GLY A 350 7.66 -10.35 29.97
C GLY A 350 8.59 -10.81 28.86
N ASP A 351 8.04 -11.44 27.82
CA ASP A 351 8.80 -11.85 26.64
C ASP A 351 8.96 -10.65 25.68
N LEU A 352 10.16 -10.42 25.15
CA LEU A 352 10.49 -9.29 24.29
C LEU A 352 10.13 -9.49 22.82
N PHE A 353 9.50 -10.62 22.46
CA PHE A 353 9.18 -10.98 21.07
C PHE A 353 8.50 -9.85 20.31
N ASP A 354 7.38 -9.32 20.80
CA ASP A 354 6.62 -8.27 20.09
C ASP A 354 7.37 -6.93 20.06
N ALA A 355 8.07 -6.57 21.13
CA ALA A 355 8.89 -5.35 21.18
C ALA A 355 10.02 -5.38 20.16
N LEU A 356 10.75 -6.50 20.08
CA LEU A 356 11.89 -6.64 19.16
C LEU A 356 11.45 -6.85 17.71
N ALA A 357 10.34 -7.56 17.49
CA ALA A 357 9.75 -7.67 16.17
C ALA A 357 9.29 -6.29 15.66
N THR A 358 8.67 -5.49 16.52
CA THR A 358 8.29 -4.11 16.16
C THR A 358 9.51 -3.22 15.94
N LEU A 359 10.57 -3.37 16.74
CA LEU A 359 11.82 -2.65 16.50
C LEU A 359 12.41 -2.96 15.11
N ALA A 360 12.40 -4.22 14.67
CA ALA A 360 12.83 -4.60 13.33
C ALA A 360 11.93 -4.04 12.20
N HIS A 361 10.62 -3.95 12.46
CA HIS A 361 9.62 -3.33 11.56
C HIS A 361 9.91 -1.84 11.39
N GLU A 362 9.95 -1.09 12.50
CA GLU A 362 10.11 0.36 12.47
C GLU A 362 11.51 0.79 12.01
N PHE A 363 12.54 0.01 12.31
CA PHE A 363 13.88 0.29 11.80
C PHE A 363 13.98 0.10 10.27
N GLN A 364 13.22 -0.84 9.70
CA GLN A 364 13.13 -0.95 8.24
C GLN A 364 12.50 0.32 7.64
N HIS A 365 11.44 0.89 8.23
CA HIS A 365 10.84 2.13 7.73
C HIS A 365 11.84 3.29 7.71
N MET A 366 12.63 3.45 8.77
CA MET A 366 13.68 4.48 8.83
C MET A 366 14.72 4.29 7.72
N CYS A 367 15.20 3.05 7.53
CA CYS A 367 16.13 2.75 6.45
C CYS A 367 15.51 3.05 5.08
N HIS A 368 14.27 2.59 4.85
CA HIS A 368 13.55 2.78 3.59
C HIS A 368 13.28 4.25 3.28
N TYR A 369 12.90 5.04 4.29
CA TYR A 369 12.76 6.49 4.17
C TYR A 369 14.06 7.15 3.73
N ASN A 370 15.20 6.72 4.28
CA ASN A 370 16.49 7.21 3.82
C ASN A 370 16.79 6.80 2.36
N GLN A 371 16.47 5.59 1.94
CA GLN A 371 16.68 5.17 0.54
C GLN A 371 15.80 5.95 -0.45
N LYS A 372 14.53 6.22 -0.10
CA LYS A 372 13.56 6.86 -1.00
C LYS A 372 13.59 8.38 -0.94
N VAL A 373 13.70 8.95 0.26
CA VAL A 373 13.41 10.38 0.53
C VAL A 373 14.60 11.14 1.09
N ALA A 374 15.13 10.74 2.26
CA ALA A 374 16.17 11.54 2.93
C ALA A 374 17.50 11.52 2.17
N GLN A 375 17.88 10.34 1.66
CA GLN A 375 19.10 10.07 0.90
C GLN A 375 20.31 10.74 1.55
N ASN A 376 20.58 10.33 2.79
CA ASN A 376 21.62 10.85 3.66
C ASN A 376 21.55 12.37 3.83
N GLY A 377 20.34 12.87 4.09
CA GLY A 377 20.08 14.29 4.34
C GLY A 377 20.15 15.20 3.12
N THR A 378 20.29 14.65 1.91
CA THR A 378 20.32 15.45 0.68
C THR A 378 18.94 15.91 0.24
N PHE A 379 17.89 15.15 0.58
CA PHE A 379 16.49 15.39 0.23
C PHE A 379 16.30 15.89 -1.22
N PRO A 380 16.63 15.07 -2.24
CA PRO A 380 16.60 15.53 -3.62
C PRO A 380 15.21 15.99 -4.04
N SER A 381 15.17 17.02 -4.90
CA SER A 381 13.92 17.44 -5.51
C SER A 381 13.33 16.31 -6.36
N GLY A 382 12.07 15.96 -6.09
CA GLY A 382 11.39 14.84 -6.74
C GLY A 382 11.61 13.48 -6.09
N ALA A 383 12.27 13.42 -4.93
CA ALA A 383 12.25 12.23 -4.08
C ALA A 383 10.82 11.96 -3.58
N VAL A 384 10.36 10.70 -3.66
CA VAL A 384 8.99 10.31 -3.31
C VAL A 384 9.05 9.02 -2.49
N ALA A 385 8.28 8.97 -1.40
CA ALA A 385 8.10 7.74 -0.65
C ALA A 385 7.51 6.62 -1.52
N ASP A 386 7.66 5.38 -1.06
CA ASP A 386 7.11 4.23 -1.74
C ASP A 386 5.59 4.12 -1.57
N GLU A 387 4.96 3.22 -2.31
CA GLU A 387 3.56 2.87 -2.03
C GLU A 387 3.46 2.16 -0.67
N PHE A 388 2.50 2.58 0.18
CA PHE A 388 2.35 2.06 1.55
C PHE A 388 2.31 0.54 1.62
N THR A 389 1.62 -0.13 0.68
CA THR A 389 1.56 -1.60 0.66
C THR A 389 2.93 -2.25 0.46
N PHE A 390 3.85 -1.62 -0.29
CA PHE A 390 5.22 -2.11 -0.43
C PHE A 390 6.06 -1.84 0.81
N ASP A 391 5.99 -0.62 1.35
CA ASP A 391 6.75 -0.25 2.54
C ASP A 391 6.40 -1.18 3.72
N GLU A 392 5.11 -1.31 4.03
CA GLU A 392 4.62 -2.19 5.10
C GLU A 392 4.89 -3.67 4.82
N GLY A 393 4.81 -4.09 3.55
CA GLY A 393 5.17 -5.45 3.15
C GLY A 393 6.64 -5.77 3.43
N LEU A 394 7.54 -4.83 3.14
CA LEU A 394 8.97 -4.92 3.47
C LEU A 394 9.20 -4.93 4.97
N SER A 395 8.45 -4.14 5.74
CA SER A 395 8.55 -4.10 7.21
C SER A 395 8.12 -5.41 7.86
N VAL A 396 7.00 -6.01 7.42
CA VAL A 396 6.57 -7.32 7.95
C VAL A 396 7.53 -8.43 7.49
N LEU A 397 8.11 -8.33 6.28
CA LEU A 397 9.20 -9.23 5.87
C LEU A 397 10.45 -9.02 6.74
N SER A 398 10.77 -7.79 7.16
CA SER A 398 11.86 -7.49 8.09
C SER A 398 11.70 -8.25 9.40
N GLU A 399 10.48 -8.31 9.94
CA GLU A 399 10.20 -9.14 11.12
C GLU A 399 10.56 -10.61 10.88
N GLN A 400 10.13 -11.19 9.76
CA GLN A 400 10.47 -12.57 9.42
C GLN A 400 11.98 -12.79 9.29
N LEU A 401 12.68 -11.92 8.55
CA LEU A 401 14.10 -12.05 8.27
C LEU A 401 14.98 -11.85 9.52
N ASN A 402 14.42 -11.25 10.56
CA ASN A 402 15.00 -11.12 11.89
C ASN A 402 14.59 -12.27 12.85
N GLY A 403 13.89 -13.30 12.37
CA GLY A 403 13.55 -14.49 13.14
C GLY A 403 12.19 -14.45 13.84
N PHE A 404 11.41 -13.37 13.67
CA PHE A 404 10.05 -13.25 14.21
C PHE A 404 9.02 -13.89 13.28
N THR A 405 9.23 -15.18 12.97
CA THR A 405 8.44 -15.95 12.00
C THR A 405 7.14 -16.51 12.61
N LEU A 406 6.28 -17.11 11.77
CA LEU A 406 5.10 -17.88 12.21
C LEU A 406 5.46 -19.18 12.99
N GLU A 407 6.71 -19.62 12.93
CA GLU A 407 7.20 -20.86 13.56
C GLU A 407 8.31 -20.58 14.59
N ALA A 408 8.41 -19.34 15.06
CA ALA A 408 9.42 -18.95 16.02
C ALA A 408 9.33 -19.76 17.33
N ALA A 409 10.48 -19.91 17.99
CA ALA A 409 10.57 -20.66 19.24
C ALA A 409 9.63 -20.07 20.31
N SER A 410 8.97 -20.95 21.06
CA SER A 410 7.97 -20.60 22.09
C SER A 410 6.69 -19.94 21.56
N GLY A 411 6.47 -19.96 20.25
CA GLY A 411 5.27 -19.48 19.58
C GLY A 411 5.59 -18.48 18.48
N GLY A 412 4.85 -18.56 17.38
CA GLY A 412 4.98 -17.68 16.22
C GLY A 412 4.34 -16.31 16.38
N ASN A 413 4.65 -15.46 15.41
CA ASN A 413 4.21 -14.07 15.32
C ASN A 413 2.69 -13.93 15.12
N ASN A 414 2.01 -13.42 16.14
CA ASN A 414 0.56 -13.24 16.16
C ASN A 414 0.08 -12.17 15.17
N PHE A 415 0.79 -11.05 15.09
CA PHE A 415 0.44 -9.97 14.15
C PHE A 415 0.52 -10.46 12.70
N MET A 416 1.64 -11.07 12.32
CA MET A 416 1.83 -11.63 10.97
C MET A 416 0.78 -12.70 10.65
N PHE A 417 0.48 -13.61 11.60
CA PHE A 417 -0.55 -14.63 11.42
C PHE A 417 -1.92 -14.01 11.15
N ARG A 418 -2.33 -13.03 11.98
CA ARG A 418 -3.62 -12.35 11.83
C ARG A 418 -3.69 -11.52 10.56
N ALA A 419 -2.60 -10.86 10.17
CA ALA A 419 -2.52 -10.08 8.94
C ALA A 419 -2.76 -10.98 7.72
N VAL A 420 -2.02 -12.09 7.61
CA VAL A 420 -2.21 -13.10 6.56
C VAL A 420 -3.61 -13.69 6.61
N GLN A 421 -4.10 -14.09 7.79
CA GLN A 421 -5.44 -14.65 7.96
C GLN A 421 -6.54 -13.70 7.46
N GLN A 422 -6.44 -12.40 7.74
CA GLN A 422 -7.45 -11.43 7.32
C GLN A 422 -7.42 -11.17 5.83
N PHE A 423 -6.24 -11.08 5.22
CA PHE A 423 -6.14 -11.00 3.76
C PHE A 423 -6.76 -12.23 3.09
N LEU A 424 -6.43 -13.44 3.57
CA LEU A 424 -6.99 -14.67 3.02
C LEU A 424 -8.53 -14.76 3.18
N ALA A 425 -9.09 -14.14 4.22
CA ALA A 425 -10.53 -14.09 4.45
C ALA A 425 -11.26 -13.05 3.57
N ASP A 426 -10.58 -11.97 3.20
CA ASP A 426 -11.13 -10.89 2.38
C ASP A 426 -10.12 -10.39 1.32
N PRO A 427 -9.85 -11.20 0.28
CA PRO A 427 -8.79 -10.91 -0.69
C PRO A 427 -9.20 -9.93 -1.79
N ASP A 428 -10.50 -9.71 -2.01
CA ASP A 428 -11.03 -8.93 -3.14
C ASP A 428 -11.05 -7.42 -2.89
N GLN A 429 -9.96 -6.89 -2.33
CA GLN A 429 -9.82 -5.49 -1.97
C GLN A 429 -8.78 -4.79 -2.86
N PRO A 430 -8.93 -3.48 -3.16
CA PRO A 430 -7.93 -2.73 -3.89
C PRO A 430 -6.57 -2.77 -3.21
N PHE A 431 -5.59 -3.44 -3.82
CA PHE A 431 -4.31 -3.79 -3.18
C PHE A 431 -3.50 -2.56 -2.72
N PHE A 432 -3.56 -1.47 -3.48
CA PHE A 432 -2.81 -0.24 -3.20
C PHE A 432 -3.63 0.83 -2.47
N THR A 433 -4.79 0.46 -1.91
CA THR A 433 -5.53 1.32 -0.97
C THR A 433 -5.23 0.85 0.44
N PHE A 434 -4.22 1.45 1.07
CA PHE A 434 -3.81 1.09 2.42
C PHE A 434 -4.63 1.87 3.47
N ALA A 435 -5.42 1.17 4.27
CA ALA A 435 -6.29 1.74 5.29
C ALA A 435 -5.84 1.37 6.72
N SER A 436 -4.59 0.94 6.88
CA SER A 436 -3.99 0.45 8.14
C SER A 436 -4.78 -0.70 8.77
N ARG A 437 -5.42 -1.53 7.96
CA ARG A 437 -6.11 -2.74 8.42
C ARG A 437 -5.17 -3.93 8.34
N LEU A 438 -5.34 -4.91 9.23
CA LEU A 438 -4.48 -6.10 9.27
C LEU A 438 -4.38 -6.82 7.92
N ARG A 439 -5.47 -6.89 7.14
CA ARG A 439 -5.45 -7.45 5.79
C ARG A 439 -4.50 -6.70 4.83
N ASP A 440 -4.32 -5.39 4.99
CA ASP A 440 -3.49 -4.58 4.09
C ASP A 440 -2.01 -4.96 4.29
N TYR A 441 -1.60 -5.12 5.56
CA TYR A 441 -0.30 -5.70 5.93
C TYR A 441 -0.15 -7.14 5.41
N GLY A 442 -1.21 -7.96 5.52
CA GLY A 442 -1.19 -9.33 5.04
C GLY A 442 -0.96 -9.44 3.54
N ALA A 443 -1.64 -8.58 2.77
CA ALA A 443 -1.49 -8.50 1.32
C ALA A 443 -0.07 -8.05 0.93
N GLY A 444 0.42 -6.96 1.53
CA GLY A 444 1.78 -6.45 1.28
C GLY A 444 2.87 -7.45 1.67
N TYR A 445 2.74 -8.06 2.85
CA TYR A 445 3.67 -9.09 3.31
C TYR A 445 3.70 -10.28 2.36
N LEU A 446 2.55 -10.84 1.96
CA LEU A 446 2.53 -11.98 1.05
C LEU A 446 3.12 -11.64 -0.32
N LEU A 447 2.89 -10.43 -0.87
CA LEU A 447 3.47 -10.02 -2.14
C LEU A 447 5.01 -9.93 -2.06
N ILE A 448 5.53 -9.26 -1.03
CA ILE A 448 6.98 -9.10 -0.82
C ILE A 448 7.62 -10.43 -0.41
N ARG A 449 6.90 -11.27 0.32
CA ARG A 449 7.32 -12.64 0.65
C ARG A 449 7.43 -13.51 -0.60
N TYR A 450 6.50 -13.37 -1.53
CA TYR A 450 6.58 -14.05 -2.82
C TYR A 450 7.80 -13.62 -3.62
N LEU A 451 8.14 -12.31 -3.62
CA LEU A 451 9.38 -11.82 -4.25
C LEU A 451 10.60 -12.48 -3.61
N HIS A 452 10.64 -12.51 -2.27
CA HIS A 452 11.73 -13.13 -1.53
C HIS A 452 11.91 -14.62 -1.86
N ASP A 453 10.84 -15.40 -1.87
CA ASP A 453 10.92 -16.84 -2.05
C ASP A 453 11.20 -17.22 -3.52
N ARG A 454 10.62 -16.48 -4.47
CA ARG A 454 10.80 -16.74 -5.90
C ARG A 454 12.17 -16.28 -6.43
N GLU A 455 12.58 -15.06 -6.07
CA GLU A 455 13.73 -14.38 -6.68
C GLU A 455 14.92 -14.23 -5.71
N GLY A 456 14.71 -14.56 -4.43
CA GLY A 456 15.70 -14.48 -3.37
C GLY A 456 15.80 -13.08 -2.74
N VAL A 457 16.47 -13.04 -1.59
CA VAL A 457 16.69 -11.79 -0.82
C VAL A 457 17.39 -10.70 -1.62
N ALA A 458 18.20 -11.05 -2.63
CA ALA A 458 18.89 -10.06 -3.46
C ALA A 458 17.91 -9.17 -4.25
N ALA A 459 16.78 -9.72 -4.72
CA ALA A 459 15.75 -8.93 -5.41
C ALA A 459 15.03 -7.98 -4.44
N VAL A 460 14.75 -8.45 -3.22
CA VAL A 460 14.19 -7.61 -2.13
C VAL A 460 15.14 -6.46 -1.82
N THR A 461 16.43 -6.74 -1.65
CA THR A 461 17.45 -5.71 -1.40
C THR A 461 17.55 -4.72 -2.54
N ALA A 462 17.60 -5.19 -3.80
CA ALA A 462 17.65 -4.29 -4.95
C ALA A 462 16.47 -3.32 -5.00
N PHE A 463 15.26 -3.80 -4.67
CA PHE A 463 14.07 -2.95 -4.63
C PHE A 463 14.10 -1.97 -3.45
N ALA A 464 14.37 -2.46 -2.24
CA ALA A 464 14.39 -1.68 -1.00
C ALA A 464 15.46 -0.58 -1.02
N THR A 465 16.69 -0.89 -1.47
CA THR A 465 17.82 0.06 -1.47
C THR A 465 17.87 0.96 -2.71
N SER A 466 16.88 0.89 -3.59
CA SER A 466 16.79 1.80 -4.72
C SER A 466 16.14 3.12 -4.33
N THR A 467 16.44 4.20 -5.06
CA THR A 467 15.71 5.46 -4.94
C THR A 467 14.41 5.49 -5.76
N GLN A 468 14.05 4.38 -6.43
CA GLN A 468 12.84 4.29 -7.26
C GLN A 468 11.68 3.76 -6.44
N SER A 469 10.47 4.26 -6.69
CA SER A 469 9.28 3.97 -5.89
C SER A 469 8.16 3.37 -6.73
N GLY A 470 7.26 2.67 -6.05
CA GLY A 470 6.07 2.07 -6.62
C GLY A 470 6.35 0.99 -7.66
N ARG A 471 5.32 0.65 -8.43
CA ARG A 471 5.35 -0.47 -9.39
C ARG A 471 6.39 -0.28 -10.49
N ALA A 472 6.57 0.95 -10.98
CA ALA A 472 7.61 1.25 -11.96
C ALA A 472 9.01 1.05 -11.35
N GLY A 473 9.22 1.46 -10.09
CA GLY A 473 10.46 1.22 -9.37
C GLY A 473 10.71 -0.27 -9.11
N PHE A 474 9.68 -1.03 -8.75
CA PHE A 474 9.73 -2.49 -8.66
C PHE A 474 10.22 -3.10 -9.98
N THR A 475 9.57 -2.77 -11.11
CA THR A 475 9.96 -3.31 -12.41
C THR A 475 11.39 -2.93 -12.78
N ALA A 476 11.77 -1.67 -12.55
CA ALA A 476 13.08 -1.18 -12.92
C ALA A 476 14.23 -1.79 -12.09
N THR A 477 13.95 -2.20 -10.85
CA THR A 477 14.98 -2.68 -9.91
C THR A 477 15.09 -4.20 -9.89
N THR A 478 13.97 -4.90 -10.06
CA THR A 478 13.93 -6.36 -10.13
C THR A 478 14.12 -6.88 -11.57
N GLY A 479 13.78 -6.07 -12.57
CA GLY A 479 13.73 -6.49 -13.98
C GLY A 479 12.49 -7.32 -14.34
N ILE A 480 11.52 -7.44 -13.43
CA ILE A 480 10.30 -8.24 -13.58
C ILE A 480 9.14 -7.28 -13.85
N ASP A 481 8.34 -7.54 -14.88
CA ASP A 481 7.13 -6.75 -15.09
C ASP A 481 6.17 -6.93 -13.90
N PHE A 482 5.75 -5.81 -13.30
CA PHE A 482 4.93 -5.87 -12.10
C PHE A 482 3.55 -6.50 -12.34
N GLN A 483 2.93 -6.28 -13.51
CA GLN A 483 1.64 -6.89 -13.81
C GLN A 483 1.78 -8.41 -13.92
N GLU A 484 2.81 -8.90 -14.61
CA GLU A 484 3.13 -10.34 -14.67
C GLU A 484 3.41 -10.91 -13.26
N PHE A 485 4.24 -10.24 -12.46
CA PHE A 485 4.55 -10.66 -11.10
C PHE A 485 3.32 -10.72 -10.20
N PHE A 486 2.47 -9.70 -10.24
CA PHE A 486 1.22 -9.65 -9.48
C PHE A 486 0.24 -10.75 -9.92
N THR A 487 0.20 -11.06 -11.21
CA THR A 487 -0.60 -12.17 -11.76
C THR A 487 -0.18 -13.52 -11.20
N ASP A 488 1.13 -13.78 -11.18
CA ASP A 488 1.67 -15.01 -10.60
C ASP A 488 1.44 -15.05 -9.08
N TRP A 489 1.55 -13.91 -8.38
CA TRP A 489 1.24 -13.83 -6.95
C TRP A 489 -0.22 -14.15 -6.65
N CYS A 490 -1.17 -13.62 -7.42
CA CYS A 490 -2.60 -13.95 -7.27
C CYS A 490 -2.85 -15.45 -7.46
N GLN A 491 -2.20 -16.09 -8.44
CA GLN A 491 -2.26 -17.53 -8.62
C GLN A 491 -1.59 -18.28 -7.47
N THR A 492 -0.45 -17.82 -6.96
CA THR A 492 0.27 -18.43 -5.83
C THR A 492 -0.61 -18.51 -4.59
N ASN A 493 -1.36 -17.44 -4.28
CA ASN A 493 -2.31 -17.44 -3.15
C ASN A 493 -3.41 -18.50 -3.26
N LEU A 494 -3.72 -18.95 -4.47
CA LEU A 494 -4.68 -20.01 -4.74
C LEU A 494 -4.03 -21.40 -4.73
N VAL A 495 -2.86 -21.56 -5.35
CA VAL A 495 -2.30 -22.89 -5.69
C VAL A 495 -1.21 -23.39 -4.76
N ASN A 496 -0.69 -22.55 -3.85
CA ASN A 496 0.42 -22.88 -2.96
C ASN A 496 0.31 -24.25 -2.28
N ASP A 497 -0.87 -24.58 -1.76
CA ASP A 497 -1.08 -25.84 -1.02
C ASP A 497 -1.62 -26.98 -1.90
N LEU A 498 -1.79 -26.76 -3.20
CA LEU A 498 -2.31 -27.78 -4.12
C LEU A 498 -1.22 -28.79 -4.48
N THR A 499 -1.60 -30.06 -4.50
CA THR A 499 -0.69 -31.12 -4.92
C THR A 499 -0.34 -30.93 -6.40
N GLY A 500 0.96 -30.91 -6.72
CA GLY A 500 1.44 -30.80 -8.10
C GLY A 500 1.51 -29.38 -8.67
N ALA A 501 1.24 -28.34 -7.86
CA ALA A 501 1.37 -26.96 -8.31
C ALA A 501 2.83 -26.63 -8.72
N PRO A 502 3.06 -25.82 -9.76
CA PRO A 502 4.41 -25.48 -10.24
C PRO A 502 5.22 -24.78 -9.16
N THR A 503 6.50 -25.13 -9.00
CA THR A 503 7.38 -24.56 -7.95
C THR A 503 7.44 -23.02 -7.96
N ALA A 504 7.26 -22.38 -9.11
CA ALA A 504 7.23 -20.91 -9.21
C ALA A 504 5.99 -20.26 -8.56
N LEU A 505 4.98 -21.05 -8.20
CA LEU A 505 3.72 -20.60 -7.57
C LEU A 505 3.61 -21.12 -6.13
N HIS A 506 4.70 -21.05 -5.37
CA HIS A 506 4.77 -21.43 -3.96
C HIS A 506 5.44 -20.36 -3.11
N TYR A 507 5.11 -20.37 -1.83
CA TYR A 507 5.88 -19.79 -0.75
C TYR A 507 6.77 -20.87 -0.12
N ASP A 508 8.01 -20.54 0.18
CA ASP A 508 8.94 -21.44 0.83
C ASP A 508 8.53 -21.68 2.29
N SER A 509 8.23 -22.91 2.68
CA SER A 509 7.91 -23.26 4.08
C SER A 509 6.72 -22.47 4.68
N LEU A 510 5.83 -21.90 3.86
CA LEU A 510 4.59 -21.29 4.30
C LEU A 510 3.41 -22.00 3.63
N SER A 511 2.58 -22.65 4.44
CA SER A 511 1.31 -23.20 3.99
C SER A 511 0.17 -22.25 4.35
N LEU A 512 -0.63 -21.87 3.37
CA LEU A 512 -1.78 -20.96 3.56
C LEU A 512 -3.00 -21.66 4.19
N THR A 513 -2.95 -22.98 4.33
CA THR A 513 -3.90 -23.85 5.04
C THR A 513 -3.25 -24.57 6.22
N GLY A 514 -2.00 -24.21 6.55
CA GLY A 514 -1.21 -24.83 7.60
C GLY A 514 -1.65 -24.47 9.02
N SER A 515 -1.29 -25.33 9.97
CA SER A 515 -1.45 -25.09 11.41
C SER A 515 -0.14 -24.65 12.05
N PHE A 516 -0.20 -23.60 12.84
CA PHE A 516 0.93 -22.96 13.51
C PHE A 516 0.63 -22.82 15.01
N THR A 517 1.66 -22.90 15.85
CA THR A 517 1.54 -22.53 17.26
C THR A 517 1.88 -21.05 17.38
N ILE A 518 0.86 -20.21 17.56
CA ILE A 518 0.98 -18.75 17.56
C ILE A 518 0.90 -18.19 18.98
N ARG A 519 1.72 -17.19 19.30
CA ARG A 519 1.67 -16.48 20.59
C ARG A 519 0.28 -15.93 20.84
N ASP A 520 -0.19 -16.06 22.07
CA ASP A 520 -1.54 -15.69 22.54
C ASP A 520 -2.75 -16.42 21.90
N LEU A 521 -2.58 -17.07 20.74
CA LEU A 521 -3.65 -17.82 20.07
C LEU A 521 -3.54 -19.33 20.27
N GLY A 522 -2.35 -19.83 20.62
CA GLY A 522 -2.07 -21.27 20.63
C GLY A 522 -2.09 -21.86 19.22
N ASN A 523 -2.48 -23.13 19.10
CA ASN A 523 -2.55 -23.80 17.81
C ASN A 523 -3.68 -23.21 16.96
N SER A 524 -3.30 -22.58 15.85
CA SER A 524 -4.20 -21.85 14.94
C SER A 524 -3.92 -22.24 13.50
N THR A 525 -4.94 -22.24 12.65
CA THR A 525 -4.84 -22.66 11.25
C THR A 525 -5.17 -21.48 10.35
N LEU A 526 -4.35 -21.25 9.31
CA LEU A 526 -4.70 -20.32 8.26
C LEU A 526 -5.86 -20.91 7.41
N PRO A 527 -6.85 -20.10 7.00
CA PRO A 527 -8.08 -20.62 6.41
C PRO A 527 -7.92 -21.10 4.94
N GLY A 528 -6.77 -20.86 4.31
CA GLY A 528 -6.66 -20.78 2.86
C GLY A 528 -7.42 -19.55 2.32
N LEU A 529 -7.27 -19.30 1.03
CA LEU A 529 -7.97 -18.21 0.37
C LEU A 529 -9.49 -18.47 0.38
N THR A 530 -10.26 -17.49 0.87
CA THR A 530 -11.73 -17.52 0.80
C THR A 530 -12.14 -17.13 -0.61
N ILE A 531 -12.87 -18.04 -1.28
CA ILE A 531 -13.20 -17.94 -2.70
C ILE A 531 -14.71 -18.04 -2.89
N ASP A 532 -15.27 -17.17 -3.72
CA ASP A 532 -16.68 -17.27 -4.10
C ASP A 532 -16.89 -18.53 -4.94
N THR A 533 -17.84 -19.39 -4.52
CA THR A 533 -18.01 -20.72 -5.13
C THR A 533 -19.34 -20.87 -5.87
N VAL A 534 -19.27 -21.45 -7.06
CA VAL A 534 -20.37 -21.87 -7.93
C VAL A 534 -20.39 -23.40 -7.97
N LYS A 535 -21.50 -24.02 -7.55
CA LYS A 535 -21.66 -25.48 -7.53
C LYS A 535 -22.49 -25.97 -8.69
N ASN A 536 -22.09 -27.11 -9.26
CA ASN A 536 -22.73 -27.80 -10.37
C ASN A 536 -22.88 -26.93 -11.65
N PRO A 537 -21.80 -26.35 -12.20
CA PRO A 537 -21.83 -25.63 -13.47
C PRO A 537 -22.10 -26.62 -14.65
N PRO A 538 -22.59 -26.15 -15.82
CA PRO A 538 -22.76 -24.75 -16.26
C PRO A 538 -23.93 -24.00 -15.61
N LEU A 539 -23.97 -22.67 -15.76
CA LEU A 539 -25.06 -21.81 -15.32
C LEU A 539 -25.84 -21.25 -16.50
N ASP A 540 -27.02 -20.72 -16.23
CA ASP A 540 -27.91 -20.25 -17.29
C ASP A 540 -28.08 -18.74 -17.34
N GLU A 541 -27.56 -18.06 -16.32
CA GLU A 541 -27.40 -16.62 -16.26
C GLU A 541 -25.93 -16.30 -16.00
N ALA A 542 -25.47 -15.20 -16.59
CA ALA A 542 -24.14 -14.71 -16.33
C ALA A 542 -24.03 -14.12 -14.91
N LEU A 543 -22.87 -14.27 -14.28
CA LEU A 543 -22.58 -13.70 -12.97
C LEU A 543 -22.17 -12.24 -13.14
N SER A 544 -22.76 -11.35 -12.35
CA SER A 544 -22.29 -9.96 -12.25
C SER A 544 -21.11 -9.89 -11.28
N LEU A 545 -20.02 -9.30 -11.74
CA LEU A 545 -18.79 -9.10 -10.97
C LEU A 545 -18.46 -7.61 -10.89
N SER A 546 -17.63 -7.23 -9.92
CA SER A 546 -17.11 -5.88 -9.78
C SER A 546 -15.62 -5.97 -9.50
N PHE A 547 -14.79 -5.35 -10.34
CA PHE A 547 -13.34 -5.40 -10.23
C PHE A 547 -12.81 -4.07 -9.72
N GLY A 548 -12.16 -4.07 -8.56
CA GLY A 548 -11.40 -2.93 -8.06
C GLY A 548 -10.03 -2.80 -8.75
N PRO A 549 -9.39 -1.62 -8.71
CA PRO A 549 -8.05 -1.44 -9.24
C PRO A 549 -7.06 -2.32 -8.45
N TRP A 550 -6.36 -3.21 -9.17
CA TRP A 550 -5.46 -4.19 -8.55
C TRP A 550 -6.12 -5.05 -7.47
N ALA A 551 -7.45 -5.23 -7.51
CA ALA A 551 -8.18 -6.09 -6.59
C ALA A 551 -8.40 -7.46 -7.26
N PRO A 552 -7.74 -8.53 -6.80
CA PRO A 552 -7.98 -9.85 -7.36
C PRO A 552 -9.35 -10.36 -6.95
N THR A 553 -10.13 -10.85 -7.92
CA THR A 553 -11.42 -11.49 -7.71
C THR A 553 -11.30 -12.97 -8.00
N TYR A 554 -11.73 -13.82 -7.07
CA TYR A 554 -11.64 -15.28 -7.20
C TYR A 554 -13.03 -15.92 -7.28
N VAL A 555 -13.27 -16.71 -8.33
CA VAL A 555 -14.51 -17.47 -8.51
C VAL A 555 -14.20 -18.93 -8.82
N ARG A 556 -14.58 -19.84 -7.91
CA ARG A 556 -14.40 -21.28 -8.08
C ARG A 556 -15.67 -21.95 -8.60
N PHE A 557 -15.50 -22.86 -9.55
CA PHE A 557 -16.51 -23.73 -10.12
C PHE A 557 -16.25 -25.17 -9.69
N GLU A 558 -17.19 -25.83 -9.02
CA GLU A 558 -17.03 -27.19 -8.49
C GLU A 558 -18.22 -28.11 -8.82
N GLY A 559 -17.98 -29.42 -8.89
CA GLY A 559 -19.03 -30.44 -8.92
C GLY A 559 -19.74 -30.57 -10.27
N GLY A 560 -18.98 -30.53 -11.37
CA GLY A 560 -19.53 -30.69 -12.71
C GLY A 560 -20.04 -32.12 -12.99
N ASP A 561 -20.76 -32.28 -14.11
CA ASP A 561 -21.34 -33.57 -14.54
C ASP A 561 -20.48 -34.33 -15.56
N GLY A 562 -19.26 -33.84 -15.82
CA GLY A 562 -18.35 -34.34 -16.86
C GLY A 562 -18.48 -33.63 -18.22
N SER A 563 -19.41 -32.67 -18.37
CA SER A 563 -19.48 -31.81 -19.55
C SER A 563 -18.40 -30.71 -19.54
N SER A 564 -18.23 -30.04 -20.68
CA SER A 564 -17.25 -28.96 -20.84
C SER A 564 -17.72 -27.69 -20.11
N LEU A 565 -16.81 -27.01 -19.42
CA LEU A 565 -17.04 -25.70 -18.82
C LEU A 565 -16.50 -24.61 -19.76
N ASN A 566 -17.39 -23.76 -20.27
CA ASN A 566 -17.02 -22.59 -21.07
C ASN A 566 -17.28 -21.32 -20.26
N LEU A 567 -16.25 -20.49 -20.11
CA LEU A 567 -16.32 -19.21 -19.40
C LEU A 567 -16.05 -18.07 -20.35
N GLN A 568 -16.83 -17.00 -20.26
CA GLN A 568 -16.60 -15.77 -21.00
C GLN A 568 -16.66 -14.59 -20.05
N LEU A 569 -15.49 -14.07 -19.68
CA LEU A 569 -15.37 -12.88 -18.86
C LEU A 569 -15.42 -11.63 -19.75
N THR A 570 -16.24 -10.67 -19.37
CA THR A 570 -16.48 -9.44 -20.12
C THR A 570 -16.48 -8.25 -19.14
N ALA A 571 -15.70 -7.19 -19.39
CA ALA A 571 -15.76 -5.95 -18.60
C ALA A 571 -15.60 -4.69 -19.46
N SER A 572 -16.03 -3.56 -18.91
CA SER A 572 -15.93 -2.25 -19.57
C SER A 572 -14.48 -1.82 -19.77
N THR A 573 -14.08 -1.46 -21.00
CA THR A 573 -12.94 -0.61 -21.45
C THR A 573 -11.58 -0.67 -20.77
N VAL A 574 -11.34 -1.62 -19.87
CA VAL A 574 -10.08 -1.79 -19.18
C VAL A 574 -9.53 -3.17 -19.48
N GLU A 575 -8.23 -3.24 -19.71
CA GLU A 575 -7.51 -4.50 -19.81
C GLU A 575 -7.77 -5.31 -18.54
N LEU A 576 -8.30 -6.51 -18.73
CA LEU A 576 -8.47 -7.46 -17.65
C LEU A 576 -7.32 -8.45 -17.76
N VAL A 577 -6.69 -8.71 -16.62
CA VAL A 577 -5.79 -9.85 -16.49
C VAL A 577 -6.59 -10.95 -15.82
N SER A 578 -6.60 -12.13 -16.43
CA SER A 578 -7.40 -13.24 -15.94
C SER A 578 -6.75 -14.57 -16.28
N ASN A 579 -6.79 -15.51 -15.34
CA ASN A 579 -6.32 -16.87 -15.50
C ASN A 579 -7.36 -17.87 -14.98
N LEU A 580 -7.38 -19.06 -15.56
CA LEU A 580 -8.20 -20.17 -15.07
C LEU A 580 -7.31 -21.30 -14.58
N VAL A 581 -7.30 -21.53 -13.28
CA VAL A 581 -6.62 -22.69 -12.67
C VAL A 581 -7.58 -23.88 -12.65
N VAL A 582 -7.14 -25.02 -13.14
CA VAL A 582 -7.91 -26.28 -13.15
C VAL A 582 -7.34 -27.25 -12.14
N GLU A 583 -8.21 -27.82 -11.32
CA GLU A 583 -7.93 -28.84 -10.32
C GLU A 583 -8.63 -30.15 -10.69
N SER A 584 -7.87 -31.22 -10.95
CA SER A 584 -8.43 -32.53 -11.29
C SER A 584 -7.66 -33.68 -10.63
N PRO A 585 -8.19 -34.28 -9.53
CA PRO A 585 -9.37 -33.85 -8.76
C PRO A 585 -9.10 -32.57 -7.93
N VAL A 586 -10.13 -31.98 -7.31
CA VAL A 586 -10.05 -30.86 -6.35
C VAL A 586 -8.92 -31.10 -5.35
N GLY A 587 -8.08 -30.09 -5.12
CA GLY A 587 -6.87 -30.20 -4.30
C GLY A 587 -5.61 -30.64 -5.08
N THR A 588 -5.74 -30.97 -6.36
CA THR A 588 -4.62 -31.35 -7.24
C THR A 588 -4.54 -30.41 -8.44
N TYR A 589 -3.46 -29.65 -8.54
CA TYR A 589 -3.21 -28.77 -9.68
C TYR A 589 -3.07 -29.60 -10.96
N SER A 590 -3.83 -29.22 -12.00
CA SER A 590 -3.75 -29.84 -13.32
C SER A 590 -3.11 -28.89 -14.33
N SER A 591 -3.65 -27.67 -14.47
CA SER A 591 -3.20 -26.71 -15.47
C SER A 591 -3.67 -25.29 -15.15
N THR A 592 -3.03 -24.30 -15.77
CA THR A 592 -3.50 -22.91 -15.85
C THR A 592 -3.75 -22.56 -17.33
N GLN A 593 -4.83 -21.85 -17.61
CA GLN A 593 -5.09 -21.21 -18.91
C GLN A 593 -4.91 -19.70 -18.85
#